data_AF-A0A2H0Q2W3-F1
#
_entry.id   AF-A0A2H0Q2W3-F1
#
_cell.length_a   1.000
_cell.length_b   1.000
_cell.length_c   1.000
_cell.angle_alpha   90.00
_cell.angle_beta   90.00
_cell.angle_gamma   90.00
#
_symmetry.space_group_name_H-M   'P 1'
#
loop_
_entity.id
_entity.type
_entity.pdbx_description
1 polymer ?
#
loop_
_entity_poly.entity_id
_entity_poly.type
_entity_poly.pdbx_seq_one_letter_code
_entity_poly.pdbx_strand_id
1 'polypeptide(L)'
;MILAYVLSSDAFKDLESTDMKSTRLLRMKVSDHRKNNKRAGARVFGGIMEKNQLENFKSLFVEIKNHHATNAIELGAETIWSSKGGDDIDLASRERDRELLLKLQGRNRFYMKKVDEALFRIENGTFGECFECGCDIEATRLEARPTATHCIGCKEAQEREEGHIPYSRRSHTHGLEIVNNNVVSFPNKSDNAQAM
;
A
#
# COMPACT_ATOMS: atom_id res chain seq x y z
N MET A 1 27.62 -43.20 16.86
CA MET A 1 26.46 -43.32 15.96
C MET A 1 25.79 -41.96 15.93
N ILE A 2 26.14 -41.04 15.01
CA ILE A 2 25.79 -41.10 13.56
C ILE A 2 24.25 -41.14 13.51
N LEU A 3 23.46 -40.12 13.15
CA LEU A 3 23.51 -39.07 12.10
C LEU A 3 22.69 -37.85 12.59
N ALA A 4 23.16 -36.61 12.49
CA ALA A 4 23.00 -35.73 11.32
C ALA A 4 21.55 -35.71 10.78
N TYR A 5 20.77 -34.68 11.11
CA TYR A 5 19.74 -34.17 10.20
C TYR A 5 19.75 -32.64 10.24
N VAL A 6 20.70 -32.11 9.45
CA VAL A 6 20.55 -30.84 8.77
C VAL A 6 19.42 -31.05 7.77
N LEU A 7 18.24 -30.51 8.08
CA LEU A 7 17.25 -30.15 7.09
C LEU A 7 17.24 -28.63 7.02
N SER A 8 18.10 -28.06 6.16
CA SER A 8 17.72 -27.73 4.79
C SER A 8 16.86 -26.48 4.78
N SER A 9 17.58 -25.36 4.72
CA SER A 9 17.17 -24.00 4.41
C SER A 9 16.56 -23.84 3.00
N ASP A 10 15.83 -24.84 2.50
CA ASP A 10 15.36 -24.89 1.11
C ASP A 10 13.84 -25.02 0.95
N ALA A 11 13.05 -24.96 2.04
CA ALA A 11 11.58 -24.98 1.94
C ALA A 11 10.93 -23.60 1.67
N PHE A 12 11.71 -22.61 1.21
CA PHE A 12 11.21 -21.27 0.84
C PHE A 12 11.34 -20.96 -0.67
N LYS A 13 11.79 -21.92 -1.49
CA LYS A 13 12.09 -21.70 -2.91
C LYS A 13 11.03 -22.19 -3.91
N ASP A 14 9.96 -22.82 -3.45
CA ASP A 14 8.99 -23.47 -4.37
C ASP A 14 7.73 -22.64 -4.70
N LEU A 15 7.75 -21.32 -4.48
CA LEU A 15 6.75 -20.40 -5.04
C LEU A 15 7.27 -19.53 -6.21
N GLU A 16 8.46 -19.82 -6.73
CA GLU A 16 9.06 -19.07 -7.85
C GLU A 16 8.74 -19.60 -9.26
N SER A 17 7.98 -20.68 -9.43
CA SER A 17 7.92 -21.39 -10.74
C SER A 17 6.62 -21.28 -11.55
N THR A 18 5.58 -20.58 -11.08
CA THR A 18 4.33 -20.44 -11.86
C THR A 18 3.78 -19.01 -11.94
N ASP A 19 4.63 -18.02 -12.24
CA ASP A 19 4.14 -16.80 -12.92
C ASP A 19 5.21 -16.04 -13.73
N MET A 20 6.26 -16.74 -14.19
CA MET A 20 7.34 -16.16 -15.00
C MET A 20 6.99 -15.90 -16.49
N LYS A 21 5.73 -16.05 -16.90
CA LYS A 21 5.29 -15.76 -18.28
C LYS A 21 4.35 -14.56 -18.40
N SER A 22 3.81 -14.06 -17.28
CA SER A 22 3.02 -12.81 -17.25
C SER A 22 3.92 -11.55 -17.18
N THR A 23 5.16 -11.70 -16.71
CA THR A 23 6.16 -10.64 -16.57
C THR A 23 6.68 -10.07 -17.91
N ARG A 24 6.25 -10.60 -19.06
CA ARG A 24 6.62 -10.08 -20.39
C ARG A 24 5.72 -8.94 -20.87
N LEU A 25 4.47 -8.85 -20.41
CA LEU A 25 3.52 -7.80 -20.82
C LEU A 25 3.46 -6.59 -19.87
N LEU A 26 4.09 -6.69 -18.69
CA LEU A 26 4.30 -5.55 -17.78
C LEU A 26 5.66 -4.83 -18.00
N ARG A 27 6.31 -5.04 -19.15
CA ARG A 27 7.63 -4.45 -19.47
C ARG A 27 7.57 -3.18 -20.33
N MET A 28 6.39 -2.63 -20.61
CA MET A 28 6.27 -1.48 -21.51
C MET A 28 5.42 -0.36 -20.91
N LYS A 29 5.96 0.28 -19.86
CA LYS A 29 5.76 1.70 -19.45
C LYS A 29 6.44 1.94 -18.08
N VAL A 30 7.74 1.60 -17.95
CA VAL A 30 8.53 2.22 -16.86
C VAL A 30 8.59 3.69 -17.18
N SER A 31 7.78 4.45 -16.45
CA SER A 31 7.25 5.76 -16.81
C SER A 31 8.37 6.78 -17.03
N ASP A 32 8.08 7.73 -17.92
CA ASP A 32 9.00 8.74 -18.44
C ASP A 32 9.64 9.63 -17.35
N HIS A 33 9.25 9.51 -16.08
CA HIS A 33 9.86 10.19 -14.94
C HIS A 33 11.36 9.88 -14.77
N ARG A 34 11.78 8.61 -14.92
CA ARG A 34 13.21 8.23 -14.83
C ARG A 34 14.04 8.86 -15.96
N LYS A 35 13.42 9.12 -17.13
CA LYS A 35 14.09 9.71 -18.30
C LYS A 35 14.06 11.25 -18.26
N ASN A 36 12.98 11.85 -17.76
CA ASN A 36 12.89 13.29 -17.53
C ASN A 36 13.89 13.78 -16.49
N ASN A 37 14.08 13.02 -15.40
CA ASN A 37 15.05 13.39 -14.36
C ASN A 37 16.51 13.35 -14.88
N LYS A 38 16.81 12.52 -15.89
CA LYS A 38 18.12 12.48 -16.58
C LYS A 38 18.37 13.66 -17.54
N ARG A 39 17.32 14.28 -18.09
CA ARG A 39 17.42 15.42 -19.03
C ARG A 39 17.45 16.77 -18.34
N ALA A 40 16.93 16.88 -17.13
CA ALA A 40 16.82 18.12 -16.35
C ALA A 40 18.08 18.47 -15.52
N GLY A 41 19.22 17.79 -15.72
CA GLY A 41 20.48 18.16 -15.05
C GLY A 41 20.53 17.85 -13.54
N ALA A 42 19.59 17.08 -12.99
CA ALA A 42 19.68 16.56 -11.64
C ALA A 42 20.79 15.49 -11.60
N ARG A 43 21.98 15.87 -11.12
CA ARG A 43 23.04 14.93 -10.80
C ARG A 43 22.43 13.85 -9.91
N VAL A 44 22.39 12.60 -10.38
CA VAL A 44 22.11 11.42 -9.58
C VAL A 44 23.30 11.24 -8.64
N PHE A 45 23.45 12.16 -7.68
CA PHE A 45 24.19 11.89 -6.48
C PHE A 45 23.33 10.88 -5.76
N GLY A 46 23.65 9.60 -5.90
CA GLY A 46 23.17 8.56 -5.00
C GLY A 46 23.54 9.00 -3.59
N GLY A 47 22.58 9.65 -2.94
CA GLY A 47 22.72 10.18 -1.61
C GLY A 47 22.52 9.04 -0.66
N ILE A 48 23.59 8.31 -0.38
CA ILE A 48 23.68 7.54 0.86
C ILE A 48 23.34 8.54 1.97
N MET A 49 22.15 8.39 2.55
CA MET A 49 21.69 9.27 3.62
C MET A 49 22.75 9.33 4.73
N GLU A 50 22.90 10.49 5.37
CA GLU A 50 23.88 10.65 6.43
C GLU A 50 23.52 9.72 7.60
N LYS A 51 24.51 9.01 8.17
CA LYS A 51 24.29 8.04 9.25
C LYS A 51 23.49 8.61 10.43
N ASN A 52 23.75 9.86 10.79
CA ASN A 52 23.03 10.59 11.84
C ASN A 52 21.52 10.70 11.53
N GLN A 53 21.15 10.94 10.27
CA GLN A 53 19.75 11.03 9.87
C GLN A 53 19.05 9.67 9.95
N LEU A 54 19.73 8.58 9.53
CA LEU A 54 19.15 7.23 9.66
C LEU A 54 18.91 6.85 11.12
N GLU A 55 19.81 7.22 12.04
CA GLU A 55 19.64 6.96 13.47
C GLU A 55 18.42 7.71 14.03
N ASN A 56 18.20 8.95 13.62
CA ASN A 56 17.02 9.73 14.00
C ASN A 56 15.70 9.10 13.51
N PHE A 57 15.65 8.62 12.26
CA PHE A 57 14.47 7.92 11.76
C PHE A 57 14.26 6.58 12.45
N LYS A 58 15.35 5.86 12.77
CA LYS A 58 15.27 4.59 13.50
C LYS A 58 14.70 4.78 14.90
N SER A 59 15.18 5.77 15.66
CA SER A 59 14.64 6.07 17.00
C SER A 59 13.16 6.45 16.94
N LEU A 60 12.76 7.27 15.96
CA LEU A 60 11.37 7.62 15.71
C LEU A 60 10.48 6.39 15.48
N PHE A 61 10.90 5.45 14.63
CA PHE A 61 10.11 4.25 14.36
C PHE A 61 10.01 3.31 15.58
N VAL A 62 11.06 3.22 16.38
CA VAL A 62 11.03 2.45 17.63
C VAL A 62 10.05 3.08 18.63
N GLU A 63 10.05 4.41 18.75
CA GLU A 63 9.10 5.14 19.60
C GLU A 63 7.64 4.88 19.15
N ILE A 64 7.37 4.98 17.85
CA ILE A 64 6.05 4.69 17.27
C ILE A 64 5.59 3.26 17.63
N LYS A 65 6.49 2.27 17.54
CA LYS A 65 6.17 0.87 17.89
C LYS A 65 5.86 0.71 19.38
N ASN A 66 6.65 1.35 20.24
CA ASN A 66 6.44 1.29 21.69
C ASN A 66 5.09 1.91 22.08
N HIS A 67 4.78 3.10 21.54
CA HIS A 67 3.51 3.77 21.77
C HIS A 67 2.31 2.95 21.23
N HIS A 68 2.45 2.28 20.09
CA HIS A 68 1.39 1.40 19.60
C HIS A 68 1.19 0.17 20.50
N ALA A 69 2.26 -0.39 21.06
CA ALA A 69 2.18 -1.53 21.97
C ALA A 69 1.45 -1.17 23.27
N THR A 70 1.69 0.01 23.85
CA THR A 70 0.96 0.50 25.03
C THR A 70 -0.52 0.73 24.71
N ASN A 71 -0.82 1.39 23.60
CA ASN A 71 -2.21 1.72 23.23
C ASN A 71 -3.05 0.47 22.94
N ALA A 72 -2.42 -0.60 22.42
CA ALA A 72 -3.10 -1.88 22.21
C ALA A 72 -3.58 -2.51 23.52
N ILE A 73 -2.85 -2.32 24.62
CA ILE A 73 -3.22 -2.81 25.95
C ILE A 73 -4.42 -2.02 26.50
N GLU A 74 -4.39 -0.69 26.36
CA GLU A 74 -5.46 0.20 26.85
C GLU A 74 -6.79 -0.03 26.11
N LEU A 75 -6.78 -0.10 24.78
CA LEU A 75 -7.98 -0.38 23.97
C LEU A 75 -8.59 -1.76 24.29
N GLY A 76 -7.73 -2.74 24.58
CA GLY A 76 -8.17 -4.07 25.04
C GLY A 76 -8.89 -4.02 26.38
N ALA A 77 -8.41 -3.21 27.32
CA ALA A 77 -9.02 -3.03 28.64
C ALA A 77 -10.38 -2.31 28.57
N GLU A 78 -10.50 -1.28 27.72
CA GLU A 78 -11.74 -0.51 27.57
C GLU A 78 -12.87 -1.32 26.92
N THR A 79 -12.53 -2.16 25.94
CA THR A 79 -13.50 -3.06 25.27
C THR A 79 -14.12 -4.06 26.26
N ILE A 80 -13.38 -4.47 27.30
CA ILE A 80 -13.82 -5.44 28.31
C ILE A 80 -14.76 -4.80 29.35
N TRP A 81 -14.57 -3.51 29.69
CA TRP A 81 -15.36 -2.82 30.72
C TRP A 81 -16.76 -2.39 30.25
N SER A 82 -16.96 -2.21 28.94
CA SER A 82 -18.22 -1.71 28.40
C SER A 82 -19.40 -2.68 28.61
N SER A 83 -19.19 -3.99 28.75
CA SER A 83 -20.22 -5.03 28.61
C SER A 83 -21.38 -5.10 29.64
N LYS A 84 -21.65 -4.06 30.45
CA LYS A 84 -22.73 -4.08 31.45
C LYS A 84 -23.74 -2.93 31.28
N GLY A 85 -24.94 -3.27 30.78
CA GLY A 85 -26.14 -2.44 30.86
C GLY A 85 -26.26 -1.32 29.82
N GLY A 86 -27.51 -0.89 29.58
CA GLY A 86 -27.91 0.15 28.63
C GLY A 86 -29.33 -0.13 28.10
N ASP A 87 -30.02 0.91 27.61
CA ASP A 87 -31.24 0.74 26.82
C ASP A 87 -30.92 0.42 25.34
N ASP A 88 -31.94 0.21 24.51
CA ASP A 88 -31.75 -0.14 23.10
C ASP A 88 -31.01 0.98 22.31
N ILE A 89 -31.11 2.24 22.75
CA ILE A 89 -30.45 3.40 22.12
C ILE A 89 -28.96 3.41 22.48
N ASP A 90 -28.63 3.12 23.73
CA ASP A 90 -27.25 2.97 24.20
C ASP A 90 -26.56 1.82 23.47
N LEU A 91 -27.25 0.68 23.30
CA LEU A 91 -26.73 -0.47 22.58
C LEU A 91 -26.42 -0.13 21.12
N ALA A 92 -27.34 0.54 20.43
CA ALA A 92 -27.14 0.96 19.05
C ALA A 92 -25.96 1.94 18.88
N SER A 93 -25.74 2.82 19.86
CA SER A 93 -24.62 3.76 19.84
C SER A 93 -23.29 3.05 20.06
N ARG A 94 -23.23 2.15 21.03
CA ARG A 94 -22.03 1.37 21.36
C ARG A 94 -21.60 0.45 20.23
N GLU A 95 -22.54 -0.18 19.52
CA GLU A 95 -22.20 -1.03 18.39
C GLU A 95 -21.61 -0.21 17.23
N ARG A 96 -22.14 1.00 16.96
CA ARG A 96 -21.54 1.91 15.98
C ARG A 96 -20.11 2.30 16.35
N ASP A 97 -19.89 2.62 17.62
CA ASP A 97 -18.55 2.99 18.11
C ASP A 97 -17.59 1.80 18.03
N ARG A 98 -18.05 0.59 18.37
CA ARG A 98 -17.29 -0.65 18.22
C ARG A 98 -16.91 -0.90 16.76
N GLU A 99 -17.84 -0.74 15.82
CA GLU A 99 -17.56 -0.90 14.39
C GLU A 99 -16.50 0.10 13.91
N LEU A 100 -16.60 1.36 14.34
CA LEU A 100 -15.62 2.40 14.01
C LEU A 100 -14.23 2.05 14.56
N LEU A 101 -14.15 1.63 15.83
CA LEU A 101 -12.89 1.22 16.47
C LEU A 101 -12.22 0.05 15.73
N LEU A 102 -12.98 -0.96 15.31
CA LEU A 102 -12.46 -2.09 14.53
C LEU A 102 -11.87 -1.63 13.18
N LYS A 103 -12.53 -0.68 12.49
CA LYS A 103 -12.00 -0.10 11.23
C LYS A 103 -10.70 0.67 11.46
N LEU A 104 -10.63 1.48 12.53
CA LEU A 104 -9.44 2.23 12.90
C LEU A 104 -8.28 1.30 13.28
N GLN A 105 -8.56 0.24 14.05
CA GLN A 105 -7.58 -0.79 14.39
C GLN A 105 -7.03 -1.49 13.14
N GLY A 106 -7.90 -1.79 12.17
CA GLY A 106 -7.49 -2.33 10.87
C GLY A 106 -6.50 -1.41 10.15
N ARG A 107 -6.80 -0.10 10.06
CA ARG A 107 -5.90 0.90 9.46
C ARG A 107 -4.57 0.99 10.21
N ASN A 108 -4.60 0.99 11.54
CA ASN A 108 -3.41 1.03 12.38
C ASN A 108 -2.52 -0.20 12.16
N ARG A 109 -3.10 -1.39 12.06
CA ARG A 109 -2.34 -2.61 11.73
C ARG A 109 -1.60 -2.49 10.40
N PHE A 110 -2.23 -1.94 9.36
CA PHE A 110 -1.55 -1.70 8.08
C PHE A 110 -0.45 -0.64 8.19
N TYR A 111 -0.67 0.40 9.01
CA TYR A 111 0.36 1.40 9.28
C TYR A 111 1.58 0.79 9.99
N MET A 112 1.37 -0.05 11.00
CA MET A 112 2.46 -0.75 11.71
C MET A 112 3.30 -1.61 10.77
N LYS A 113 2.66 -2.32 9.82
CA LYS A 113 3.41 -3.06 8.79
C LYS A 113 4.35 -2.17 7.97
N LYS A 114 3.93 -0.94 7.65
CA LYS A 114 4.78 0.03 6.93
C LYS A 114 5.93 0.53 7.79
N VAL A 115 5.72 0.66 9.10
CA VAL A 115 6.78 1.01 10.06
C VAL A 115 7.82 -0.12 10.14
N ASP A 116 7.36 -1.37 10.24
CA ASP A 116 8.25 -2.54 10.24
C ASP A 116 9.04 -2.65 8.93
N GLU A 117 8.39 -2.41 7.79
CA GLU A 117 9.06 -2.37 6.48
C GLU A 117 10.10 -1.24 6.41
N ALA A 118 9.79 -0.06 6.93
CA ALA A 118 10.74 1.06 6.96
C ALA A 118 11.98 0.74 7.80
N LEU A 119 11.81 0.10 8.97
CA LEU A 119 12.92 -0.39 9.80
C LEU A 119 13.78 -1.41 9.05
N PHE A 120 13.16 -2.38 8.37
CA PHE A 120 13.88 -3.34 7.55
C PHE A 120 14.68 -2.67 6.42
N ARG A 121 14.14 -1.63 5.80
CA ARG A 121 14.85 -0.87 4.76
C ARG A 121 16.04 -0.08 5.31
N ILE A 122 15.93 0.44 6.54
CA ILE A 122 17.05 1.08 7.25
C ILE A 122 18.16 0.05 7.49
N GLU A 123 17.82 -1.15 7.95
CA GLU A 123 18.80 -2.24 8.19
C GLU A 123 19.51 -2.70 6.91
N ASN A 124 18.79 -2.74 5.78
CA ASN A 124 19.36 -3.09 4.47
C ASN A 124 20.08 -1.93 3.78
N GLY A 125 20.02 -0.70 4.33
CA GLY A 125 20.62 0.48 3.72
C GLY A 125 19.92 0.99 2.45
N THR A 126 18.68 0.57 2.18
CA THR A 126 17.86 1.00 1.01
C THR A 126 16.81 2.05 1.37
N PHE A 127 16.89 2.59 2.60
CA PHE A 127 16.02 3.65 3.06
C PHE A 127 16.32 4.96 2.33
N GLY A 128 15.28 5.64 1.84
CA GLY A 128 15.42 6.86 1.06
C GLY A 128 15.46 6.66 -0.45
N GLU A 129 15.42 5.42 -0.95
CA GLU A 129 15.31 5.14 -2.39
C GLU A 129 13.87 4.86 -2.82
N CYS A 130 13.48 5.30 -4.02
CA CYS A 130 12.16 5.01 -4.57
C CYS A 130 12.09 3.58 -5.14
N PHE A 131 11.08 2.80 -4.73
CA PHE A 131 10.89 1.41 -5.19
C PHE A 131 10.69 1.25 -6.71
N GLU A 132 10.06 2.22 -7.36
CA GLU A 132 9.69 2.10 -8.78
C GLU A 132 10.78 2.61 -9.73
N CYS A 133 11.35 3.79 -9.45
CA CYS A 133 12.33 4.43 -10.34
C CYS A 133 13.79 4.31 -9.88
N GLY A 134 14.02 3.93 -8.61
CA GLY A 134 15.35 3.90 -8.00
C GLY A 134 16.00 5.26 -7.83
N CYS A 135 15.22 6.36 -7.88
CA CYS A 135 15.71 7.69 -7.55
C CYS A 135 15.60 7.95 -6.06
N ASP A 136 16.46 8.83 -5.55
CA ASP A 136 16.43 9.25 -4.17
C ASP A 136 15.15 10.04 -3.85
N ILE A 137 14.62 9.80 -2.65
CA ILE A 137 13.48 10.49 -2.08
C ILE A 137 14.01 11.70 -1.32
N GLU A 138 13.44 12.87 -1.59
CA GLU A 138 13.84 14.11 -0.94
C GLU A 138 13.74 14.02 0.59
N ALA A 139 14.75 14.51 1.31
CA ALA A 139 14.79 14.47 2.77
C ALA A 139 13.58 15.19 3.40
N THR A 140 13.19 16.34 2.85
CA THR A 140 12.00 17.11 3.26
C THR A 140 10.72 16.27 3.23
N ARG A 141 10.60 15.36 2.25
CA ARG A 141 9.47 14.42 2.12
C ARG A 141 9.51 13.33 3.18
N LEU A 142 10.69 12.81 3.52
CA LEU A 142 10.85 11.79 4.56
C LEU A 142 10.67 12.38 5.96
N GLU A 143 11.07 13.62 6.19
CA GLU A 143 10.77 14.37 7.42
C GLU A 143 9.25 14.55 7.59
N ALA A 144 8.55 14.93 6.52
CA ALA A 144 7.09 15.05 6.55
C ALA A 144 6.37 13.70 6.66
N ARG A 145 6.87 12.66 5.96
CA ARG A 145 6.30 11.31 5.95
C ARG A 145 7.39 10.24 5.89
N PRO A 146 7.85 9.73 7.04
CA PRO A 146 9.00 8.83 7.10
C PRO A 146 8.71 7.43 6.54
N THR A 147 7.43 7.04 6.45
CA THR A 147 7.00 5.75 5.87
C THR A 147 6.82 5.78 4.34
N ALA A 148 7.27 6.85 3.66
CA ALA A 148 7.12 6.98 2.21
C ALA A 148 8.07 6.03 1.44
N THR A 149 7.52 5.28 0.47
CA THR A 149 8.28 4.31 -0.34
C THR A 149 8.55 4.80 -1.78
N HIS A 150 7.90 5.89 -2.19
CA HIS A 150 7.97 6.42 -3.56
C HIS A 150 8.31 7.91 -3.57
N CYS A 151 9.05 8.34 -4.59
CA CYS A 151 9.31 9.76 -4.87
C CYS A 151 8.01 10.48 -5.30
N ILE A 152 8.06 11.81 -5.36
CA ILE A 152 6.90 12.64 -5.67
C ILE A 152 6.32 12.28 -7.04
N GLY A 153 7.14 12.29 -8.10
CA GLY A 153 6.62 12.07 -9.46
C GLY A 153 6.11 10.65 -9.73
N CYS A 154 6.71 9.61 -9.13
CA CYS A 154 6.14 8.26 -9.15
C CYS A 154 4.80 8.23 -8.40
N LYS A 155 4.72 8.88 -7.24
CA LYS A 155 3.49 8.89 -6.45
C LYS A 155 2.37 9.65 -7.15
N GLU A 156 2.66 10.77 -7.80
CA GLU A 156 1.70 11.53 -8.62
C GLU A 156 1.22 10.75 -9.83
N ALA A 157 2.12 10.00 -10.50
CA ALA A 157 1.75 9.14 -11.60
C ALA A 157 0.78 8.03 -11.15
N GLN A 158 1.09 7.39 -10.01
CA GLN A 158 0.22 6.39 -9.39
C GLN A 158 -1.14 6.99 -9.02
N GLU A 159 -1.18 8.17 -8.38
CA GLU A 159 -2.43 8.84 -8.01
C GLU A 159 -3.26 9.25 -9.22
N ARG A 160 -2.62 9.64 -10.33
CA ARG A 160 -3.30 9.95 -11.60
C ARG A 160 -3.95 8.71 -12.20
N GLU A 161 -3.30 7.55 -12.11
CA GLU A 161 -3.85 6.27 -12.58
C GLU A 161 -4.99 5.78 -11.68
N GLU A 162 -4.84 5.86 -10.36
CA GLU A 162 -5.88 5.55 -9.38
C GLU A 162 -7.10 6.50 -9.52
N GLY A 163 -6.86 7.79 -9.77
CA GLY A 163 -7.90 8.78 -10.04
C GLY A 163 -8.63 8.55 -11.36
N HIS A 164 -7.99 7.87 -12.31
CA HIS A 164 -8.59 7.39 -13.55
C HIS A 164 -9.04 5.92 -13.42
N ILE A 165 -9.57 5.53 -12.26
CA ILE A 165 -10.56 4.45 -12.24
C ILE A 165 -11.84 5.09 -12.77
N PRO A 166 -12.23 4.92 -14.06
CA PRO A 166 -13.58 5.21 -14.44
C PRO A 166 -14.39 4.26 -13.57
N TYR A 167 -15.05 4.78 -12.54
CA TYR A 167 -16.15 4.07 -11.94
C TYR A 167 -16.98 3.64 -13.14
N SER A 168 -17.04 2.33 -13.40
CA SER A 168 -18.08 1.78 -14.24
C SER A 168 -19.34 2.38 -13.65
N ARG A 169 -19.89 3.44 -14.27
CA ARG A 169 -21.18 4.01 -13.92
C ARG A 169 -22.20 2.95 -14.27
N ARG A 170 -22.23 1.89 -13.47
CA ARG A 170 -23.41 1.10 -13.27
C ARG A 170 -24.24 1.95 -12.31
N SER A 171 -24.84 3.01 -12.86
CA SER A 171 -26.11 3.41 -12.30
C SER A 171 -26.97 2.17 -12.39
N HIS A 172 -27.49 1.71 -11.26
CA HIS A 172 -28.44 0.61 -11.20
C HIS A 172 -29.77 0.94 -11.92
N THR A 173 -29.86 2.10 -12.57
CA THR A 173 -30.96 2.53 -13.41
C THR A 173 -30.43 2.93 -14.80
N HIS A 174 -30.87 2.13 -15.79
CA HIS A 174 -30.86 2.30 -17.26
C HIS A 174 -29.51 2.21 -17.98
N GLY A 175 -29.12 0.97 -18.32
CA GLY A 175 -27.99 0.64 -19.20
C GLY A 175 -28.12 1.21 -20.61
N LEU A 176 -27.66 2.45 -20.77
CA LEU A 176 -27.47 3.12 -22.06
C LEU A 176 -26.01 3.60 -22.11
N GLU A 177 -25.29 3.24 -23.17
CA GLU A 177 -23.96 3.77 -23.47
C GLU A 177 -24.08 4.97 -24.41
N ILE A 178 -23.09 5.86 -24.41
CA ILE A 178 -22.97 6.96 -25.37
C ILE A 178 -21.92 6.55 -26.41
N VAL A 179 -22.37 6.30 -27.65
CA VAL A 179 -21.48 6.03 -28.79
C VAL A 179 -21.74 7.09 -29.85
N ASN A 180 -20.69 7.79 -30.31
CA ASN A 180 -20.79 8.86 -31.32
C ASN A 180 -21.81 9.95 -30.97
N ASN A 181 -21.80 10.44 -29.72
CA ASN A 181 -22.75 11.43 -29.17
C ASN A 181 -24.23 11.01 -29.16
N ASN A 182 -24.54 9.76 -29.48
CA ASN A 182 -25.90 9.23 -29.42
C ASN A 182 -26.04 8.26 -28.23
N VAL A 183 -27.20 8.32 -27.57
CA VAL A 183 -27.56 7.41 -26.48
C VAL A 183 -28.05 6.10 -27.10
N VAL A 184 -27.35 5.00 -26.86
CA VAL A 184 -27.64 3.68 -27.47
C VAL A 184 -27.89 2.65 -26.39
N SER A 185 -28.93 1.84 -26.55
CA SER A 185 -29.18 0.67 -25.70
C SER A 185 -28.13 -0.40 -25.96
N PHE A 186 -27.66 -1.07 -24.90
CA PHE A 186 -26.77 -2.22 -25.06
C PHE A 186 -27.40 -3.28 -25.96
N PRO A 187 -26.66 -3.84 -26.94
CA PRO A 187 -27.12 -5.00 -27.69
C PRO A 187 -27.28 -6.18 -26.71
N ASN A 188 -28.42 -6.87 -26.79
CA ASN A 188 -28.67 -8.01 -25.93
C ASN A 188 -27.74 -9.15 -26.32
N LYS A 189 -27.31 -9.97 -25.35
CA LYS A 189 -26.44 -11.14 -25.61
C LYS A 189 -27.05 -12.15 -26.59
N SER A 190 -28.37 -12.09 -26.84
CA SER A 190 -29.08 -12.84 -27.88
C SER A 190 -28.72 -12.42 -29.31
N ASP A 191 -28.30 -11.17 -29.51
CA ASP A 191 -28.13 -10.58 -30.83
C ASP A 191 -26.79 -11.00 -31.45
N ASN A 192 -25.81 -11.35 -30.61
CA ASN A 192 -24.52 -11.92 -31.02
C ASN A 192 -24.54 -13.44 -31.24
N ALA A 193 -25.68 -14.10 -31.08
CA ALA A 193 -25.84 -15.52 -31.41
C ALA A 193 -26.25 -15.77 -32.87
N GLN A 194 -26.57 -14.71 -33.64
CA GLN A 194 -26.97 -14.81 -35.06
C GLN A 194 -25.87 -14.36 -36.03
N ALA A 195 -24.66 -14.07 -35.55
CA ALA A 195 -23.52 -13.62 -36.35
C ALA A 195 -22.34 -14.63 -36.37
N MET A 196 -22.65 -15.93 -36.32
CA MET A 196 -21.72 -17.02 -36.67
C MET A 196 -22.40 -18.05 -37.55
#